data_AF-A0A959C568-F1
#
_entry.id   AF-A0A959C568-F1
#
_cell.length_a   1.000
_cell.length_b   1.000
_cell.length_c   1.000
_cell.angle_alpha   90.00
_cell.angle_beta   90.00
_cell.angle_gamma   90.00
#
_symmetry.space_group_name_H-M   'P 1'
#
loop_
_entity.id
_entity.type
_entity.pdbx_description
1 polymer ?
#
loop_
_entity_poly.entity_id
_entity_poly.type
_entity_poly.pdbx_seq_one_letter_code
_entity_poly.pdbx_strand_id
1 'polypeptide(L)'
;MFNLSKMPRRITIRTPEKELGFGRTITASNRLMNPDGRFNVERQRTSIWDNTYFSLVTMPWWQFLALALGAFVTLNIVFAAIYCLIGVSHLNGITPGDIWHNFTQAYFFSSQTLTT
;
A
#
# COMPACT_ATOMS: atom_id res chain seq x y z
N MET A 1 42.50 65.01 15.03
CA MET A 1 42.29 64.40 13.70
C MET A 1 42.15 62.89 13.87
N PHE A 2 41.16 62.31 13.18
CA PHE A 2 40.58 60.99 13.44
C PHE A 2 41.59 59.83 13.40
N ASN A 3 41.57 58.99 14.46
CA ASN A 3 42.37 57.77 14.59
C ASN A 3 41.69 56.64 13.80
N LEU A 4 42.32 56.17 12.73
CA LEU A 4 41.92 54.98 12.00
C LEU A 4 42.38 53.72 12.75
N SER A 5 41.55 53.21 13.63
CA SER A 5 41.65 51.82 14.11
C SER A 5 40.35 51.06 13.84
N LYS A 6 39.98 50.94 12.56
CA LYS A 6 39.01 49.91 12.18
C LYS A 6 39.74 48.57 12.15
N MET A 7 39.68 47.84 13.27
CA MET A 7 40.06 46.43 13.28
C MET A 7 39.28 45.71 12.17
N PRO A 8 39.94 44.88 11.33
CA PRO A 8 39.25 44.14 10.29
C PRO A 8 38.23 43.21 10.96
N ARG A 9 36.94 43.31 10.58
CA ARG A 9 35.95 42.34 11.05
C ARG A 9 36.36 40.97 10.53
N ARG A 10 36.78 40.09 11.44
CA ARG A 10 37.02 38.69 11.12
C ARG A 10 35.69 38.01 10.82
N ILE A 11 35.35 37.90 9.53
CA ILE A 11 34.25 37.04 9.09
C ILE A 11 34.84 35.64 8.94
N THR A 12 34.71 34.84 10.00
CA THR A 12 34.97 33.40 9.91
C THR A 12 33.87 32.79 9.05
N ILE A 13 34.20 32.43 7.81
CA ILE A 13 33.31 31.66 6.94
C ILE A 13 33.05 30.33 7.65
N ARG A 14 31.81 30.10 8.08
CA ARG A 14 31.41 28.79 8.62
C ARG A 14 31.40 27.81 7.48
N THR A 15 32.07 26.67 7.61
CA THR A 15 31.83 25.54 6.72
C THR A 15 30.39 25.09 6.96
N PRO A 16 29.44 25.23 6.02
CA PRO A 16 28.16 24.55 6.16
C PRO A 16 28.45 23.11 5.80
N GLU A 17 28.75 22.30 6.81
CA GLU A 17 28.79 20.86 6.63
C GLU A 17 27.40 20.37 6.19
N LYS A 18 27.39 19.23 5.50
CA LYS A 18 26.26 18.70 4.74
C LYS A 18 25.06 18.39 5.64
N GLU A 19 24.20 19.39 5.86
CA GLU A 19 23.00 19.36 6.70
C GLU A 19 21.86 18.56 6.05
N LEU A 20 21.47 17.44 6.67
CA LEU A 20 20.27 16.66 6.33
C LEU A 20 19.63 16.09 7.62
N GLY A 21 19.58 16.90 8.68
CA GLY A 21 19.23 16.45 10.04
C GLY A 21 18.50 17.48 10.93
N PHE A 22 17.61 18.30 10.35
CA PHE A 22 16.57 19.15 10.98
C PHE A 22 16.87 20.04 12.24
N GLY A 23 18.11 20.25 12.71
CA GLY A 23 18.40 21.27 13.76
C GLY A 23 19.87 21.40 14.23
N ARG A 24 20.19 22.51 14.92
CA ARG A 24 21.53 23.02 15.38
C ARG A 24 22.38 22.12 16.31
N THR A 25 21.99 20.87 16.61
CA THR A 25 22.78 19.93 17.41
C THR A 25 23.08 18.68 16.60
N ILE A 26 24.36 18.42 16.41
CA ILE A 26 24.91 17.30 15.66
C ILE A 26 24.75 16.02 16.49
N THR A 27 23.63 15.32 16.34
CA THR A 27 23.59 13.89 16.69
C THR A 27 24.29 13.15 15.55
N ALA A 28 25.60 12.96 15.70
CA ALA A 28 26.54 12.54 14.66
C ALA A 28 26.30 11.17 14.01
N SER A 29 25.22 10.46 14.34
CA SER A 29 25.12 9.05 13.95
C SER A 29 24.20 8.75 12.78
N ASN A 30 23.17 9.55 12.45
CA ASN A 30 22.28 9.22 11.33
C ASN A 30 21.69 10.47 10.66
N ARG A 31 21.86 10.56 9.34
CA ARG A 31 21.21 11.57 8.49
C ARG A 31 19.73 11.22 8.34
N LEU A 32 18.86 12.23 8.36
CA LEU A 32 17.41 12.07 8.17
C LEU A 32 17.03 12.06 6.68
N MET A 33 17.92 12.51 5.81
CA MET A 33 17.77 12.41 4.36
C MET A 33 19.08 11.92 3.71
N ASN A 34 18.93 11.01 2.75
CA ASN A 34 20.01 10.41 1.98
C ASN A 34 20.48 11.36 0.87
N PRO A 35 21.69 11.17 0.30
CA PRO A 35 22.18 11.97 -0.82
C PRO A 35 21.30 11.93 -2.08
N ASP A 36 20.49 10.88 -2.23
CA ASP A 36 19.53 10.68 -3.33
C ASP A 36 18.18 11.38 -3.08
N GLY A 37 18.04 12.12 -1.96
CA GLY A 37 16.82 12.84 -1.61
C GLY A 37 15.75 12.00 -0.90
N ARG A 38 16.01 10.71 -0.64
CA ARG A 38 15.07 9.86 0.13
C ARG A 38 15.23 10.10 1.62
N PHE A 39 14.11 10.19 2.35
CA PHE A 39 14.15 10.27 3.80
C PHE A 39 14.57 8.94 4.42
N ASN A 40 15.47 9.00 5.40
CA ASN A 40 15.91 7.89 6.22
C ASN A 40 15.05 7.81 7.50
N VAL A 41 13.73 7.82 7.30
CA VAL A 41 12.73 7.73 8.37
C VAL A 41 11.81 6.57 8.04
N GLU A 42 11.82 5.56 8.89
CA GLU A 42 10.91 4.43 8.78
C GLU A 42 9.77 4.62 9.79
N ARG A 43 8.54 4.67 9.30
CA ARG A 43 7.36 4.64 10.19
C ARG A 43 7.19 3.22 10.71
N GLN A 44 7.38 3.02 12.00
CA GLN A 44 7.00 1.78 12.66
C GLN A 44 5.48 1.62 12.60
N ARG A 45 5.02 0.53 11.97
CA ARG A 45 3.60 0.17 11.97
C ARG A 45 3.22 -0.32 13.37
N THR A 46 2.13 0.20 13.91
CA THR A 46 1.52 -0.24 15.19
C THR A 46 0.70 -1.52 15.02
N SER A 47 0.12 -1.73 13.83
CA SER A 47 -0.64 -2.93 13.46
C SER A 47 -0.58 -3.18 11.95
N ILE A 48 -0.76 -4.44 11.53
CA ILE A 48 -0.81 -4.86 10.12
C ILE A 48 -1.96 -4.20 9.35
N TRP A 49 -3.06 -3.85 10.03
CA TRP A 49 -4.27 -3.26 9.42
C TRP A 49 -4.33 -1.74 9.45
N ASP A 50 -3.41 -1.10 10.20
CA ASP A 50 -3.46 0.34 10.54
C ASP A 50 -3.44 1.25 9.31
N ASN A 51 -2.89 0.76 8.19
CA ASN A 51 -2.76 1.48 6.94
C ASN A 51 -3.15 0.63 5.72
N THR A 52 -4.21 -0.18 5.85
CA THR A 52 -4.65 -1.10 4.77
C THR A 52 -4.98 -0.33 3.49
N TYR A 53 -5.78 0.74 3.60
CA TYR A 53 -6.13 1.58 2.45
C TYR A 53 -4.90 2.15 1.73
N PHE A 54 -4.00 2.77 2.50
CA PHE A 54 -2.76 3.34 1.95
C PHE A 54 -1.89 2.25 1.30
N SER A 55 -1.81 1.07 1.92
CA SER A 55 -1.06 -0.07 1.38
C SER A 55 -1.65 -0.58 0.06
N LEU A 56 -2.97 -0.58 -0.10
CA LEU A 56 -3.64 -0.97 -1.36
C LEU A 56 -3.38 0.03 -2.49
N VAL A 57 -3.46 1.34 -2.19
CA VAL A 57 -3.29 2.40 -3.21
C VAL A 57 -1.83 2.59 -3.63
N THR A 58 -0.87 2.32 -2.74
CA THR A 58 0.57 2.45 -3.03
C THR A 58 1.20 1.18 -3.58
N MET A 59 0.44 0.09 -3.67
CA MET A 59 0.90 -1.20 -4.18
C MET A 59 1.22 -1.11 -5.69
N PRO A 60 2.22 -1.87 -6.19
CA PRO A 60 2.43 -2.02 -7.63
C PRO A 60 1.16 -2.56 -8.32
N TRP A 61 0.82 -1.99 -9.48
CA TRP A 61 -0.40 -2.32 -10.22
C TRP A 61 -0.65 -3.82 -10.40
N TRP A 62 0.38 -4.61 -10.71
CA TRP A 62 0.23 -6.04 -10.93
C TRP A 62 -0.18 -6.81 -9.66
N GLN A 63 0.34 -6.40 -8.50
CA GLN A 63 -0.02 -7.00 -7.23
C GLN A 63 -1.45 -6.63 -6.83
N PHE A 64 -1.84 -5.37 -7.06
CA PHE A 64 -3.22 -4.92 -6.83
C PHE A 64 -4.21 -5.70 -7.70
N LEU A 65 -3.91 -5.85 -9.01
CA LEU A 65 -4.75 -6.61 -9.93
C LEU A 65 -4.84 -8.09 -9.52
N ALA A 66 -3.72 -8.72 -9.16
CA ALA A 66 -3.72 -10.11 -8.69
C ALA A 66 -4.55 -10.28 -7.40
N LEU A 67 -4.45 -9.33 -6.46
CA LEU A 67 -5.24 -9.33 -5.23
C LEU A 67 -6.74 -9.17 -5.53
N ALA A 68 -7.10 -8.22 -6.39
CA ALA A 68 -8.48 -7.96 -6.77
C ALA A 68 -9.11 -9.16 -7.50
N LEU A 69 -8.39 -9.74 -8.47
CA LEU A 69 -8.83 -10.94 -9.18
C LEU A 69 -8.92 -12.15 -8.24
N GLY A 70 -7.95 -12.33 -7.35
CA GLY A 70 -7.95 -13.39 -6.36
C GLY A 70 -9.14 -13.28 -5.40
N ALA A 71 -9.43 -12.07 -4.91
CA ALA A 71 -10.60 -11.80 -4.08
C ALA A 71 -11.91 -12.09 -4.83
N PHE A 72 -12.02 -11.63 -6.08
CA PHE A 72 -13.19 -11.90 -6.93
C PHE A 72 -13.42 -13.40 -7.13
N VAL A 73 -12.39 -14.15 -7.54
CA VAL A 73 -12.49 -15.61 -7.74
C VAL A 73 -12.84 -16.32 -6.44
N THR A 74 -12.18 -15.96 -5.33
CA THR A 74 -12.42 -16.58 -4.03
C THR A 74 -13.86 -16.38 -3.57
N LEU A 75 -14.37 -15.14 -3.63
CA LEU A 75 -15.75 -14.85 -3.26
C LEU A 75 -16.75 -15.64 -4.11
N ASN A 76 -16.53 -15.69 -5.42
CA ASN A 76 -17.40 -16.45 -6.33
C ASN A 76 -17.38 -17.95 -6.06
N ILE A 77 -16.22 -18.54 -5.71
CA ILE A 77 -16.13 -19.94 -5.31
C ILE A 77 -16.90 -20.18 -4.00
N VAL A 78 -16.78 -19.28 -3.02
CA VAL A 78 -17.50 -19.39 -1.73
C VAL A 78 -19.01 -19.37 -1.96
N PHE A 79 -19.51 -18.42 -2.75
CA PHE A 79 -20.94 -18.35 -3.07
C PHE A 79 -21.41 -19.53 -3.90
N ALA A 80 -20.64 -19.96 -4.92
CA ALA A 80 -20.96 -21.15 -5.69
C ALA A 80 -21.07 -22.41 -4.82
N ALA A 81 -20.14 -22.59 -3.87
CA ALA A 81 -20.20 -23.69 -2.92
C ALA A 81 -21.46 -23.62 -2.02
N ILE A 82 -21.81 -22.43 -1.53
CA ILE A 82 -23.05 -22.22 -0.76
C ILE A 82 -24.29 -22.58 -1.60
N TYR A 83 -24.34 -22.15 -2.85
CA TYR A 83 -25.46 -22.48 -3.76
C TYR A 83 -25.54 -23.99 -4.05
N CYS A 84 -24.40 -24.67 -4.20
CA CYS A 84 -24.39 -26.12 -4.35
C CYS A 84 -24.88 -26.85 -3.09
N LEU A 85 -24.54 -26.35 -1.89
CA LEU A 85 -25.00 -26.92 -0.61
C LEU A 85 -26.50 -26.75 -0.39
N ILE A 86 -27.06 -25.60 -0.76
CA ILE A 86 -28.51 -25.31 -0.69
C ILE A 86 -29.28 -26.09 -1.78
N GLY A 87 -28.59 -26.43 -2.87
CA GLY A 87 -29.14 -27.11 -4.03
C GLY A 87 -29.41 -26.13 -5.16
N VAL A 88 -28.70 -26.35 -6.26
CA VAL A 88 -28.83 -25.67 -7.56
C VAL A 88 -30.23 -25.71 -8.16
N SER A 89 -31.10 -26.62 -7.69
CA SER A 89 -32.50 -26.73 -8.14
C SER A 89 -33.35 -25.49 -7.86
N HIS A 90 -32.90 -24.61 -6.96
CA HIS A 90 -33.56 -23.34 -6.66
C HIS A 90 -33.08 -22.18 -7.54
N LEU A 91 -32.03 -22.40 -8.34
CA LEU A 91 -31.53 -21.42 -9.29
C LEU A 91 -32.35 -21.54 -10.58
N ASN A 92 -33.13 -20.49 -10.88
CA ASN A 92 -33.96 -20.45 -12.08
C ASN A 92 -33.10 -20.55 -13.35
N GLY A 93 -33.47 -21.45 -14.26
CA GLY A 93 -32.79 -21.66 -15.54
C GLY A 93 -31.66 -22.69 -15.54
N ILE A 94 -31.39 -23.34 -14.40
CA ILE A 94 -30.36 -24.40 -14.31
C ILE A 94 -31.01 -25.78 -14.42
N THR A 95 -30.49 -26.60 -15.35
CA THR A 95 -30.82 -28.04 -15.38
C THR A 95 -29.86 -28.78 -14.45
N PRO A 96 -30.36 -29.45 -13.40
CA PRO A 96 -29.49 -30.22 -12.52
C PRO A 96 -28.80 -31.33 -13.31
N GLY A 97 -27.47 -31.36 -13.22
CA GLY A 97 -26.63 -32.38 -13.86
C GLY A 97 -25.57 -32.91 -12.88
N ASP A 98 -24.40 -33.25 -13.42
CA ASP A 98 -23.25 -33.68 -12.63
C ASP A 98 -22.79 -32.60 -11.63
N ILE A 99 -22.09 -33.01 -10.58
CA ILE A 99 -21.57 -32.12 -9.53
C ILE A 99 -20.74 -30.97 -10.12
N TRP A 100 -19.88 -31.26 -11.12
CA TRP A 100 -19.07 -30.26 -11.81
C TRP A 100 -19.89 -29.30 -12.67
N HIS A 101 -20.95 -29.82 -13.31
CA HIS A 101 -21.86 -29.00 -14.11
C HIS A 101 -22.60 -28.01 -13.22
N ASN A 102 -23.15 -28.51 -12.11
CA ASN A 102 -23.85 -27.72 -11.10
C ASN A 102 -22.95 -26.65 -10.48
N PHE A 103 -21.71 -26.99 -10.11
CA PHE A 103 -20.75 -26.03 -9.58
C PHE A 103 -20.42 -24.93 -10.57
N THR A 104 -20.18 -25.30 -11.83
CA THR A 104 -19.85 -24.34 -12.89
C THR A 104 -20.99 -23.36 -13.11
N GLN A 105 -22.24 -23.86 -13.19
CA GLN A 105 -23.40 -22.99 -13.34
C GLN A 105 -23.61 -22.08 -12.12
N ALA A 106 -23.45 -22.61 -10.89
CA ALA A 106 -23.52 -21.81 -9.67
C ALA A 106 -22.45 -20.71 -9.61
N TYR A 107 -21.23 -21.00 -10.08
CA TYR A 107 -20.14 -20.02 -10.19
C TYR A 107 -20.47 -18.93 -11.21
N PHE A 108 -20.99 -19.30 -12.38
CA PHE A 108 -21.44 -18.32 -13.38
C PHE A 108 -22.54 -17.42 -12.82
N PHE A 109 -23.52 -17.99 -12.14
CA PHE A 109 -24.58 -17.23 -11.48
C PHE A 109 -24.01 -16.25 -10.44
N SER A 110 -23.15 -16.72 -9.54
CA SER A 110 -22.47 -15.88 -8.55
C SER A 110 -21.72 -14.71 -9.20
N SER A 111 -21.01 -14.97 -10.30
CA SER A 111 -20.21 -13.95 -10.97
C SER A 111 -21.08 -12.84 -11.56
N GLN A 112 -22.26 -13.19 -12.07
CA GLN A 112 -23.24 -12.21 -12.56
C GLN A 112 -23.79 -11.39 -11.40
N THR A 113 -24.23 -12.03 -10.31
CA THR A 113 -24.81 -11.33 -9.13
C THR A 113 -23.82 -10.37 -8.46
N LEU A 114 -22.53 -10.68 -8.44
CA LEU A 114 -21.52 -9.81 -7.86
C LEU A 114 -21.14 -8.60 -8.75
N THR A 115 -21.40 -8.69 -10.05
CA THR A 115 -20.92 -7.69 -11.03
C THR A 115 -22.02 -6.78 -11.60
N THR A 116 -23.30 -7.11 -11.39
CA THR A 116 -24.46 -6.32 -11.85
C THR A 116 -25.31 -5.81 -10.70
#